data_AF-A0A495YTJ4-F1
#
_entry.id   AF-A0A495YTJ4-F1
#
_cell.length_a   1.000
_cell.length_b   1.000
_cell.length_c   1.000
_cell.angle_alpha   90.00
_cell.angle_beta   90.00
_cell.angle_gamma   90.00
#
_symmetry.space_group_name_H-M   'P 1'
#
loop_
_entity.id
_entity.type
_entity.pdbx_description
1 polymer ?
#
loop_
_entity_poly.entity_id
_entity_poly.type
_entity_poly.pdbx_seq_one_letter_code
_entity_poly.pdbx_strand_id
1 'polypeptide(L)'
;MTLIVSVKIEDPRFEETYTAYVTRTSTGWSGQIPDVPEVDKCHGTTEKALLTTLKDNLYEVLKVRSDAWDKQIDEDIKAGKLDHLREEILEDIQAGRLTDL
;
A
#
# COMPACT_ATOMS: atom_id res chain seq x y z
N MET A 1 -19.14 -25.89 1.81
CA MET A 1 -17.97 -25.50 1.00
C MET A 1 -17.97 -23.98 0.89
N THR A 2 -16.97 -23.34 1.46
CA THR A 2 -16.78 -21.90 1.37
C THR A 2 -15.98 -21.63 0.11
N LEU A 3 -16.58 -20.97 -0.88
CA LEU A 3 -15.91 -20.64 -2.13
C LEU A 3 -15.12 -19.34 -1.93
N ILE A 4 -13.79 -19.45 -1.93
CA ILE A 4 -12.87 -18.31 -1.88
C ILE A 4 -12.38 -18.06 -3.30
N VAL A 5 -12.52 -16.82 -3.76
CA VAL A 5 -12.08 -16.36 -5.07
C VAL A 5 -11.10 -15.23 -4.88
N SER A 6 -9.98 -15.30 -5.59
CA SER A 6 -9.03 -14.18 -5.70
C SER A 6 -9.45 -13.27 -6.86
N VAL A 7 -9.65 -11.99 -6.56
CA VAL A 7 -9.98 -10.96 -7.55
C VAL A 7 -8.88 -9.91 -7.56
N LYS A 8 -8.44 -9.49 -8.75
CA LYS A 8 -7.47 -8.41 -8.90
C LYS A 8 -8.19 -7.06 -8.84
N ILE A 9 -7.70 -6.17 -8.00
CA ILE A 9 -8.16 -4.79 -7.90
C ILE A 9 -7.01 -3.90 -8.36
N GLU A 10 -7.25 -3.14 -9.42
CA GLU A 10 -6.31 -2.14 -9.91
C GLU A 10 -6.55 -0.81 -9.21
N ASP A 11 -5.49 -0.27 -8.60
CA ASP A 11 -5.47 1.09 -8.10
C ASP A 11 -5.06 2.04 -9.24
N PRO A 12 -5.95 2.95 -9.67
CA PRO A 12 -5.69 3.83 -10.82
C PRO A 12 -4.72 4.98 -10.50
N ARG A 13 -4.36 5.20 -9.24
CA ARG A 13 -3.53 6.34 -8.81
C ARG A 13 -2.07 5.94 -8.61
N PHE A 14 -1.84 4.73 -8.12
CA PHE A 14 -0.52 4.16 -7.90
C PHE A 14 -0.12 3.17 -9.01
N GLU A 15 -1.02 2.89 -9.96
CA GLU A 15 -0.84 1.95 -11.08
C GLU A 15 -0.46 0.53 -10.60
N GLU A 16 -0.79 0.21 -9.35
CA GLU A 16 -0.51 -1.06 -8.72
C GLU A 16 -1.74 -1.98 -8.73
N THR A 17 -1.48 -3.28 -8.80
CA THR A 17 -2.53 -4.30 -8.76
C THR A 17 -2.47 -5.06 -7.45
N TYR A 18 -3.59 -5.10 -6.75
CA TYR A 18 -3.75 -5.78 -5.46
C TYR A 18 -4.62 -7.02 -5.60
N THR A 19 -4.36 -8.03 -4.77
CA THR A 19 -5.17 -9.25 -4.74
C THR A 19 -6.16 -9.20 -3.58
N ALA A 20 -7.45 -9.14 -3.88
CA ALA A 20 -8.51 -9.29 -2.90
C ALA A 20 -8.95 -10.75 -2.80
N TYR A 21 -9.09 -11.26 -1.57
CA TYR A 21 -9.75 -12.53 -1.30
C TYR A 21 -11.21 -12.29 -0.97
N VAL A 22 -12.09 -12.80 -1.82
CA VAL A 22 -13.53 -12.66 -1.74
C VAL A 22 -14.16 -13.99 -1.39
N THR A 23 -15.11 -13.97 -0.46
CA THR A 23 -15.82 -15.15 0.04
C THR A 23 -17.32 -14.90 0.00
N ARG A 24 -18.08 -15.85 -0.55
CA ARG A 24 -19.53 -15.82 -0.50
C ARG A 24 -20.04 -16.29 0.87
N THR A 25 -20.94 -15.52 1.46
CA THR A 25 -21.58 -15.79 2.75
C THR A 25 -23.09 -16.01 2.57
N SER A 26 -23.80 -16.40 3.63
CA SER A 26 -25.26 -16.61 3.59
C SER A 26 -26.04 -15.31 3.34
N THR A 27 -25.46 -14.16 3.71
CA THR A 27 -26.10 -12.84 3.66
C THR A 27 -25.55 -11.93 2.56
N GLY A 28 -24.56 -12.38 1.80
CA GLY A 28 -23.91 -11.60 0.75
C GLY A 28 -22.47 -12.04 0.50
N TRP A 29 -21.57 -11.09 0.41
CA TRP A 29 -20.15 -11.27 0.10
C TRP A 29 -19.29 -10.60 1.17
N SER A 30 -18.14 -11.19 1.48
CA SER A 30 -17.11 -10.57 2.31
C SER A 30 -15.78 -10.60 1.59
N GLY A 31 -14.95 -9.57 1.76
CA GLY A 31 -13.63 -9.55 1.15
C GLY A 31 -12.60 -8.80 1.96
N GLN A 32 -11.34 -9.09 1.67
CA GLN A 32 -10.16 -8.53 2.33
C GLN A 32 -8.99 -8.47 1.35
N ILE A 33 -8.04 -7.55 1.58
CA ILE A 33 -6.81 -7.42 0.79
C ILE A 33 -5.64 -7.72 1.73
N PRO A 34 -5.06 -8.94 1.70
CA PRO A 34 -4.01 -9.33 2.64
C PRO A 34 -2.74 -8.47 2.55
N ASP A 35 -2.44 -7.98 1.35
CA ASP A 35 -1.27 -7.13 1.10
C ASP A 35 -1.40 -5.76 1.75
N VAL A 36 -2.62 -5.34 2.08
CA VAL A 36 -2.94 -4.06 2.72
C VAL A 36 -3.89 -4.33 3.90
N PRO A 37 -3.38 -4.85 5.03
CA PRO A 37 -4.20 -5.26 6.18
C PRO A 37 -4.92 -4.08 6.85
N GLU A 38 -4.53 -2.84 6.57
CA GLU A 38 -5.21 -1.62 7.00
C GLU A 38 -6.56 -1.43 6.30
N VAL A 39 -6.78 -2.09 5.16
CA VAL A 39 -8.11 -2.18 4.56
C VAL A 39 -8.93 -3.19 5.35
N ASP A 40 -9.81 -2.67 6.21
CA ASP A 40 -10.73 -3.47 6.99
C ASP A 40 -11.52 -4.45 6.11
N LYS A 41 -11.83 -5.62 6.70
CA LYS A 41 -12.68 -6.61 6.04
C LYS A 41 -14.03 -6.00 5.69
N CYS A 42 -14.33 -5.97 4.40
CA CYS A 42 -15.55 -5.37 3.87
C CYS A 42 -16.65 -6.41 3.65
N HIS A 43 -17.90 -5.96 3.72
CA HIS A 43 -19.08 -6.75 3.41
C HIS A 43 -19.93 -6.05 2.34
N GLY A 44 -20.47 -6.81 1.40
CA GLY A 44 -21.35 -6.30 0.35
C GLY A 44 -22.51 -7.23 0.08
N THR A 45 -23.66 -6.67 -0.28
CA THR A 45 -24.86 -7.45 -0.67
C THR A 45 -24.65 -8.15 -2.01
N THR A 46 -23.83 -7.57 -2.88
CA THR A 46 -23.40 -8.14 -4.17
C THR A 46 -21.88 -8.12 -4.27
N GLU A 47 -21.32 -8.98 -5.12
CA GLU A 47 -19.88 -9.00 -5.38
C GLU A 47 -19.38 -7.64 -5.90
N LYS A 48 -20.11 -7.04 -6.85
CA LYS A 48 -19.77 -5.72 -7.38
C LYS A 48 -19.77 -4.64 -6.29
N ALA A 49 -20.78 -4.62 -5.42
CA ALA A 49 -20.82 -3.66 -4.31
C ALA A 49 -19.63 -3.85 -3.36
N LEU A 50 -19.28 -5.10 -3.02
CA LEU A 50 -18.10 -5.41 -2.22
C LEU A 50 -16.81 -4.92 -2.89
N LEU A 51 -16.62 -5.20 -4.19
CA LEU A 51 -15.42 -4.80 -4.92
C LEU A 51 -15.27 -3.27 -5.02
N THR A 52 -16.38 -2.55 -5.20
CA THR A 52 -16.37 -1.08 -5.15
C THR A 52 -15.95 -0.59 -3.77
N THR A 53 -16.56 -1.10 -2.70
CA THR A 53 -16.18 -0.70 -1.33
C THR A 53 -14.73 -1.03 -1.00
N LEU A 54 -14.24 -2.21 -1.41
CA LEU A 54 -12.83 -2.58 -1.23
C LEU A 54 -11.90 -1.64 -1.97
N LYS A 55 -12.24 -1.26 -3.22
CA LYS A 55 -11.44 -0.33 -4.01
C LYS A 55 -11.40 1.06 -3.38
N ASP A 56 -12.54 1.57 -2.92
CA ASP A 56 -12.60 2.90 -2.30
C ASP A 56 -11.80 2.93 -0.98
N ASN A 57 -11.93 1.89 -0.15
CA ASN A 57 -11.16 1.80 1.10
C ASN A 57 -9.66 1.63 0.86
N LEU A 58 -9.28 0.79 -0.12
CA LEU A 58 -7.88 0.64 -0.54
C LEU A 58 -7.29 2.00 -0.92
N TYR A 59 -8.01 2.77 -1.75
CA TYR A 59 -7.58 4.08 -2.17
C TYR A 59 -7.36 5.05 -1.00
N GLU A 60 -8.29 5.12 -0.05
CA GLU A 60 -8.15 6.01 1.11
C GLU A 60 -6.96 5.63 2.00
N VAL A 61 -6.75 4.33 2.24
CA VAL A 61 -5.60 3.83 3.00
C VAL A 61 -4.29 4.20 2.29
N LEU A 62 -4.18 3.94 0.99
CA LEU A 62 -2.97 4.24 0.22
C LEU A 62 -2.70 5.75 0.16
N LYS A 63 -3.75 6.57 0.05
CA LYS A 63 -3.63 8.02 0.10
C LYS A 63 -3.09 8.51 1.44
N VAL A 64 -3.63 8.02 2.56
CA VAL A 64 -3.13 8.38 3.90
C VAL A 64 -1.67 7.97 4.07
N ARG A 65 -1.29 6.80 3.56
CA ARG A 65 0.11 6.35 3.55
C ARG A 65 0.97 7.33 2.74
N SER A 66 0.58 7.64 1.51
CA SER A 66 1.30 8.60 0.65
C SER A 66 1.50 9.96 1.32
N ASP A 67 0.44 10.51 1.91
CA ASP A 67 0.49 11.81 2.60
C ASP A 67 1.45 11.76 3.81
N ALA A 68 1.52 10.62 4.52
CA ALA A 68 2.48 10.42 5.61
C ALA A 68 3.93 10.34 5.12
N TRP A 69 4.17 9.70 3.97
CA TRP A 69 5.49 9.65 3.33
C TRP A 69 5.94 11.05 2.90
N ASP A 70 5.06 11.82 2.25
CA ASP A 70 5.36 13.20 1.84
C ASP A 70 5.75 14.07 3.04
N LYS A 71 4.99 13.97 4.13
CA LYS A 71 5.29 14.70 5.36
C LYS A 71 6.64 14.29 5.96
N GLN A 72 6.93 12.99 6.00
CA GLN A 72 8.21 12.50 6.54
C GLN A 72 9.39 12.99 5.72
N ILE A 73 9.27 12.99 4.38
CA ILE A 73 10.30 13.49 3.47
C ILE A 73 10.54 14.98 3.73
N ASP A 74 9.49 15.78 3.83
CA ASP A 74 9.62 17.21 4.14
C ASP A 74 10.31 17.48 5.49
N GLU A 75 9.99 16.67 6.51
CA GLU A 75 10.65 16.76 7.82
C GLU A 75 12.12 16.34 7.75
N ASP A 76 12.45 15.29 7.00
CA ASP A 76 13.81 14.81 6.82
C ASP A 76 14.67 15.81 6.03
N ILE A 77 14.09 16.47 5.01
CA ILE A 77 14.71 17.59 4.30
C ILE A 77 15.00 18.75 5.27
N LYS A 78 14.01 19.16 6.06
CA LYS A 78 14.19 20.26 7.04
C LYS A 78 15.22 19.92 8.12
N ALA A 79 15.31 18.65 8.49
CA ALA A 79 16.28 18.15 9.45
C ALA A 79 17.69 17.99 8.85
N GLY A 80 17.88 18.24 7.55
CA GLY A 80 19.17 18.05 6.86
C GLY A 80 19.60 16.58 6.78
N LYS A 81 18.70 15.63 7.00
CA LYS A 81 19.04 14.19 6.98
C LYS A 81 19.48 13.73 5.60
N LEU A 82 18.92 14.30 4.54
CA LEU A 82 19.34 13.98 3.17
C LEU A 82 20.76 14.49 2.88
N ASP A 83 21.13 15.66 3.41
CA ASP A 83 22.48 16.20 3.29
C ASP A 83 23.48 15.35 4.09
N HIS A 84 23.10 14.95 5.31
CA HIS A 84 23.91 14.05 6.13
C HIS A 84 24.10 12.67 5.48
N LEU A 85 23.02 12.08 4.94
CA LEU A 85 23.09 10.81 4.21
C LEU A 85 24.01 10.92 2.98
N ARG A 86 23.98 12.06 2.29
CA ARG A 86 24.89 12.34 1.17
C ARG A 86 26.35 12.40 1.63
N GLU A 87 26.63 13.05 2.74
CA GLU A 87 27.98 13.11 3.32
C GLU A 87 28.49 11.71 3.71
N GLU A 88 27.67 10.90 4.40
CA GLU A 88 28.01 9.52 4.77
C GLU A 88 28.29 8.65 3.53
N ILE A 89 27.45 8.74 2.49
CA ILE A 89 27.68 8.01 1.23
C ILE A 89 29.00 8.43 0.59
N LEU A 90 29.32 9.73 0.58
CA LEU A 90 30.59 10.22 0.04
C LEU A 90 31.80 9.72 0.84
N GLU A 91 31.70 9.67 2.17
CA GLU A 91 32.73 9.11 3.03
C GLU A 91 32.92 7.60 2.80
N ASP A 92 31.83 6.86 2.63
CA ASP A 92 31.87 5.41 2.34
C ASP A 92 32.47 5.10 0.97
N ILE A 93 32.18 5.91 -0.06
CA ILE A 93 32.83 5.82 -1.37
C ILE A 93 34.33 6.12 -1.24
N GLN A 94 34.71 7.20 -0.55
CA GLN A 94 36.11 7.58 -0.36
C GLN A 94 36.90 6.53 0.44
N ALA A 95 36.27 5.90 1.41
CA ALA A 95 36.85 4.81 2.20
C ALA A 95 36.87 3.46 1.46
N GLY A 96 36.32 3.40 0.23
CA GLY A 96 36.21 2.16 -0.55
C GLY A 96 35.30 1.12 0.08
N ARG A 97 34.39 1.52 0.98
CA ARG A 97 33.37 0.66 1.59
C ARG A 97 32.17 0.44 0.67
N LEU A 98 31.91 1.40 -0.22
CA LEU A 98 30.91 1.31 -1.27
C LEU A 98 31.60 1.14 -2.63
N THR A 99 31.74 -0.10 -3.09
CA THR A 99 32.46 -0.43 -4.34
C THR A 99 31.56 -0.70 -5.54
N ASP A 100 30.24 -0.76 -5.36
CA ASP A 100 29.27 -0.98 -6.44
C ASP A 100 27.99 -0.21 -6.10
N LEU A 101 27.50 0.60 -7.05
CA LEU A 101 26.28 1.42 -6.96
C LEU A 101 25.36 1.10 -8.14
#